data_AF-A0A7X8K5T7-F1
#
_entry.id   AF-A0A7X8K5T7-F1
#
_cell.length_a   1.000
_cell.length_b   1.000
_cell.length_c   1.000
_cell.angle_alpha   90.00
_cell.angle_beta   90.00
_cell.angle_gamma   90.00
#
_symmetry.space_group_name_H-M   'P 1'
#
loop_
_entity.id
_entity.type
_entity.pdbx_description
1 polymer ?
#
loop_
_entity_poly.entity_id
_entity_poly.type
_entity_poly.pdbx_seq_one_letter_code
_entity_poly.pdbx_strand_id
1 'polypeptide(L)' 'MEERVKISPGTTELRVLIRETGQVEVMDLEEYLVGTVAAEMPALFELEALKAQAVAARTYALKRKDLALNQNNPH' A
#
# COMPACT_ATOMS: atom_id res chain seq x y z
N MET A 1 11.44 -14.74 -15.38
CA MET A 1 11.24 -13.29 -15.27
C MET A 1 9.75 -13.09 -15.13
N GLU A 2 9.25 -12.94 -13.91
CA GLU A 2 7.85 -12.57 -13.68
C GLU A 2 7.72 -11.07 -13.99
N GLU A 3 7.11 -10.76 -15.11
CA GLU A 3 6.78 -9.39 -15.49
C GLU A 3 5.68 -8.90 -14.56
N ARG A 4 6.01 -8.05 -13.60
CA ARG A 4 5.01 -7.43 -12.72
C ARG A 4 4.08 -6.60 -13.57
N VAL A 5 2.81 -6.97 -13.59
CA VAL A 5 1.74 -6.21 -14.24
C VAL A 5 1.71 -4.82 -13.60
N LYS A 6 2.15 -3.80 -14.33
CA LYS A 6 2.07 -2.40 -13.89
C LYS A 6 0.61 -1.96 -13.91
N ILE A 7 0.03 -1.79 -12.73
CA ILE A 7 -1.32 -1.23 -12.57
C ILE A 7 -1.20 0.29 -12.55
N SER A 8 -1.54 0.98 -13.65
CA SER A 8 -1.78 2.44 -13.65
C SER A 8 -3.29 2.65 -13.45
N PRO A 9 -3.79 3.40 -12.43
CA PRO A 9 -3.53 4.84 -12.32
C PRO A 9 -3.58 5.45 -10.88
N GLY A 10 -2.57 6.25 -10.53
CA GLY A 10 -2.64 7.24 -9.46
C GLY A 10 -1.25 7.64 -8.99
N THR A 11 -0.88 8.92 -9.11
CA THR A 11 0.46 9.52 -8.85
C THR A 11 0.96 9.41 -7.39
N THR A 12 0.36 8.54 -6.58
CA THR A 12 0.67 8.40 -5.16
C THR A 12 1.67 7.27 -4.94
N GLU A 13 2.94 7.62 -5.04
CA GLU A 13 4.03 6.71 -4.67
C GLU A 13 4.13 6.57 -3.15
N LEU A 14 4.38 5.35 -2.69
CA LEU A 14 4.64 5.00 -1.30
C LEU A 14 6.05 4.44 -1.14
N ARG A 15 6.72 4.82 -0.05
CA ARG A 15 7.97 4.21 0.40
C ARG A 15 7.63 3.17 1.46
N VAL A 16 7.85 1.90 1.15
CA VAL A 16 7.47 0.76 1.99
C VAL A 16 8.71 0.06 2.50
N LEU A 17 8.80 -0.13 3.81
CA LEU A 17 9.88 -0.89 4.44
C LEU A 17 9.54 -2.39 4.41
N ILE A 18 10.33 -3.17 3.70
CA ILE A 18 10.25 -4.63 3.71
C ILE A 18 10.94 -5.13 4.98
N ARG A 19 10.16 -5.61 5.95
CA ARG A 19 10.69 -6.01 7.26
C ARG A 19 11.72 -7.13 7.19
N GLU A 20 11.60 -8.03 6.23
CA GLU A 20 12.46 -9.20 6.09
C GLU A 20 13.87 -8.82 5.61
N THR A 21 13.97 -7.87 4.69
CA THR A 21 15.26 -7.43 4.09
C THR A 21 15.77 -6.13 4.69
N GLY A 22 14.91 -5.38 5.39
CA GLY A 22 15.20 -4.03 5.88
C GLY A 22 15.27 -2.97 4.77
N GLN A 23 14.94 -3.32 3.52
CA GLN A 23 15.02 -2.42 2.38
C GLN A 23 13.76 -1.59 2.22
N VAL A 24 13.92 -0.37 1.72
CA VAL A 24 12.79 0.50 1.36
C VAL A 24 12.54 0.36 -0.13
N GLU A 25 11.37 -0.13 -0.49
CA GLU A 25 10.89 -0.19 -1.88
C GLU A 25 9.92 0.95 -2.16
N VAL A 26 9.91 1.42 -3.40
CA VAL A 26 8.95 2.42 -3.88
C VAL A 26 7.92 1.69 -4.73
N MET A 27 6.65 1.82 -4.38
CA MET A 27 5.54 1.19 -5.09
C MET A 27 4.34 2.13 -5.15
N ASP A 28 3.50 1.92 -6.16
CA ASP A 28 2.23 2.63 -6.28
C ASP A 28 1.27 2.23 -5.16
N LEU A 29 0.46 3.19 -4.69
CA LEU A 29 -0.56 2.96 -3.67
C LEU A 29 -1.48 1.79 -4.03
N GLU A 30 -1.92 1.69 -5.28
CA GLU A 30 -2.82 0.62 -5.72
C GLU A 30 -2.14 -0.76 -5.67
N GLU A 31 -0.86 -0.85 -6.04
CA GLU A 31 -0.07 -2.09 -5.94
C GLU A 31 0.10 -2.52 -4.47
N TYR A 32 0.38 -1.57 -3.58
CA TYR A 32 0.42 -1.79 -2.14
C TYR A 32 -0.92 -2.30 -1.59
N LEU A 33 -2.04 -1.72 -2.05
CA LEU A 33 -3.38 -2.12 -1.59
C LEU A 33 -3.73 -3.54 -2.01
N VAL A 34 -3.44 -3.91 -3.27
CA VAL A 34 -3.66 -5.28 -3.75
C VAL A 34 -2.86 -6.28 -2.91
N GLY A 35 -1.57 -6.01 -2.66
CA GLY A 35 -0.74 -6.85 -1.81
C GLY A 35 -1.25 -6.96 -0.38
N THR A 36 -1.67 -5.83 0.21
CA THR A 36 -2.18 -5.78 1.59
C THR A 36 -3.48 -6.58 1.74
N VAL A 37 -4.44 -6.38 0.84
CA VAL A 37 -5.73 -7.09 0.91
C VAL A 37 -5.52 -8.58 0.66
N ALA A 38 -4.68 -8.97 -0.30
CA ALA A 38 -4.38 -10.37 -0.57
C ALA A 38 -3.64 -11.08 0.59
N ALA A 39 -2.81 -10.36 1.33
CA ALA A 39 -2.06 -10.91 2.46
C ALA A 39 -2.92 -11.06 3.73
N GLU A 40 -3.89 -10.17 3.95
CA GLU A 40 -4.68 -10.15 5.20
C GLU A 40 -6.06 -10.81 5.09
N MET A 41 -6.65 -10.86 3.89
CA MET A 41 -8.00 -11.41 3.70
C MET A 41 -7.96 -12.66 2.82
N PRO A 42 -8.52 -13.79 3.28
CA PRO A 42 -8.77 -14.94 2.41
C PRO A 42 -9.66 -14.53 1.24
N ALA A 43 -9.33 -14.93 0.01
CA ALA A 43 -10.12 -14.64 -1.19
C ALA A 43 -11.57 -15.17 -1.14
N LEU A 44 -11.86 -16.06 -0.20
CA LEU A 44 -13.19 -16.62 0.10
C LEU A 44 -14.08 -15.67 0.93
N PHE A 45 -13.56 -14.54 1.40
CA PHE A 45 -14.35 -13.56 2.13
C PHE A 45 -15.33 -12.84 1.21
N GLU A 46 -16.45 -12.42 1.79
CA GLU A 46 -17.48 -11.64 1.10
C GLU A 46 -16.88 -10.39 0.44
N LEU A 47 -17.34 -10.08 -0.77
CA LEU A 47 -16.82 -8.98 -1.58
C LEU A 47 -16.86 -7.64 -0.84
N GLU A 48 -17.89 -7.41 -0.03
CA GLU A 48 -18.02 -6.19 0.78
C GLU A 48 -16.96 -6.10 1.89
N ALA A 49 -16.52 -7.24 2.45
CA ALA A 49 -15.42 -7.26 3.41
C ALA A 49 -14.08 -6.89 2.75
N LEU A 50 -13.83 -7.40 1.54
CA LEU A 50 -12.63 -7.05 0.75
C LEU A 50 -12.61 -5.55 0.40
N LYS A 51 -13.76 -4.97 0.03
CA LYS A 51 -13.89 -3.53 -0.22
C LYS A 51 -13.64 -2.70 1.03
N ALA A 52 -14.23 -3.10 2.17
CA ALA A 52 -14.02 -2.39 3.44
C ALA A 52 -12.54 -2.38 3.83
N GLN A 53 -11.83 -3.51 3.65
CA GLN A 53 -10.41 -3.59 3.92
C GLN A 53 -9.58 -2.72 2.98
N ALA A 54 -9.90 -2.69 1.70
CA ALA A 54 -9.21 -1.83 0.73
C ALA A 54 -9.31 -0.34 1.14
N VAL A 55 -10.48 0.10 1.59
CA VAL A 55 -10.67 1.48 2.09
C VAL A 55 -9.85 1.72 3.36
N ALA A 56 -9.89 0.80 4.33
CA ALA A 56 -9.13 0.92 5.57
C ALA A 56 -7.61 0.98 5.32
N ALA A 57 -7.09 0.09 4.48
CA ALA A 57 -5.68 0.06 4.08
C ALA A 57 -5.28 1.36 3.37
N ARG A 58 -6.15 1.92 2.52
CA ARG A 58 -5.91 3.20 1.82
C ARG A 58 -5.82 4.37 2.79
N THR A 59 -6.75 4.47 3.74
CA THR A 59 -6.74 5.51 4.77
C THR A 59 -5.47 5.45 5.60
N TYR A 60 -5.06 4.25 6.01
CA TYR A 60 -3.85 4.05 6.79
C TYR A 60 -2.59 4.45 6.01
N ALA A 61 -2.47 4.00 4.76
CA ALA A 61 -1.32 4.28 3.90
C ALA A 61 -1.15 5.79 3.64
N LEU A 62 -2.24 6.49 3.30
CA LEU A 62 -2.21 7.94 3.07
C LEU A 62 -1.88 8.71 4.35
N LYS A 63 -2.48 8.35 5.49
CA LYS A 63 -2.16 8.99 6.79
C LYS A 63 -0.69 8.81 7.16
N ARG A 64 -0.12 7.61 6.95
CA ARG A 64 1.30 7.33 7.17
C ARG A 64 2.20 8.14 6.25
N LYS A 65 1.82 8.29 4.97
CA LYS A 65 2.53 9.13 4.00
C LYS A 65 2.55 10.60 4.44
N ASP A 66 1.41 11.16 4.82
CA ASP A 66 1.31 12.56 5.27
C ASP A 66 2.14 12.81 6.54
N LEU A 67 2.08 11.89 7.50
CA LEU A 67 2.92 11.96 8.71
C LEU A 67 4.41 11.92 8.37
N ALA A 68 4.82 11.06 7.42
CA ALA A 68 6.21 10.97 6.99
C ALA A 68 6.66 12.22 6.21
N LEU A 69 5.78 12.86 5.43
CA LEU A 69 6.08 14.12 4.75
C LEU A 69 6.26 15.27 5.74
N ASN A 70 5.40 15.37 6.77
CA ASN A 70 5.49 16.42 7.79
C ASN A 70 6.70 16.27 8.72
N GLN A 71 7.24 15.06 8.89
CA GLN A 71 8.46 14.83 9.69
C GLN A 71 9.75 15.22 8.96
N ASN A 72 9.73 15.33 7.63
CA ASN A 72 10.91 15.67 6.81
C ASN A 72 11.09 17.18 6.59
N ASN A 73 10.30 18.02 7.27
CA ASN A 73 10.43 19.48 7.21
C ASN A 73 10.79 20.03 8.61
N PRO A 74 12.07 19.97 9.01
CA PRO A 74 12.50 20.67 10.22
C PRO A 74 12.45 22.18 9.93
N HIS A 75 11.71 22.92 10.75
CA HIS A 75 11.87 24.36 10.86
C HIS A 75 13.29 24.72 11.30
#